data_AF-A0A7V4KEN0-F1
#
_entry.id   AF-A0A7V4KEN0-F1
#
_cell.length_a   1.000
_cell.length_b   1.000
_cell.length_c   1.000
_cell.angle_alpha   90.00
_cell.angle_beta   90.00
_cell.angle_gamma   90.00
#
_symmetry.space_group_name_H-M   'P 1'
#
loop_
_entity.id
_entity.type
_entity.pdbx_description
1 polymer ?
#
loop_
_entity_poly.entity_id
_entity_poly.type
_entity_poly.pdbx_seq_one_letter_code
_entity_poly.pdbx_strand_id
1 'polypeptide(L)'
;MCEEKKINEIHQGEEISQVNQNELSEENKQLKEKIVELENQLKEIQNAARIIKATFENYKLDVDRQIRDATKSTALRIVKALIPILDDFKRAFKYYESDKDLEKFKLGVEKIYEKLLKTLENEGLRVIDASGKFDPFNHEAFE
;
A
#
# COMPACT_ATOMS: atom_id res chain seq x y z
N MET A 1 31.86 -75.05 -36.23
CA MET A 1 32.06 -74.62 -34.83
C MET A 1 32.71 -73.24 -34.67
N CYS A 2 33.73 -72.84 -35.45
CA CYS A 2 34.31 -71.49 -35.34
C CYS A 2 33.57 -70.39 -36.13
N GLU A 3 32.88 -70.72 -37.22
CA GLU A 3 32.15 -69.73 -38.04
C GLU A 3 30.78 -69.35 -37.47
N GLU A 4 30.03 -70.29 -36.90
CA GLU A 4 28.71 -70.02 -36.27
C GLU A 4 28.82 -69.14 -35.02
N LYS A 5 29.91 -69.23 -34.24
CA LYS A 5 30.14 -68.35 -33.09
C LYS A 5 30.39 -66.89 -33.51
N LYS A 6 31.11 -66.68 -34.61
CA LYS A 6 31.40 -65.34 -35.15
C LYS A 6 30.16 -64.65 -35.71
N ILE A 7 29.27 -65.40 -36.37
CA ILE A 7 28.02 -64.87 -36.94
C ILE A 7 27.04 -64.46 -35.82
N ASN A 8 27.00 -65.21 -34.71
CA ASN A 8 26.10 -64.93 -33.58
C ASN A 8 26.56 -63.70 -32.76
N GLU A 9 27.88 -63.47 -32.62
CA GLU A 9 28.43 -62.26 -31.98
C GLU A 9 28.20 -60.99 -32.80
N ILE A 10 28.23 -61.09 -34.15
CA ILE A 10 27.94 -59.97 -35.05
C ILE A 10 26.45 -59.60 -35.00
N HIS A 11 25.55 -60.58 -35.04
CA HIS A 11 24.11 -60.34 -34.92
C HIS A 11 23.70 -59.74 -33.56
N GLN A 12 24.30 -60.20 -32.46
CA GLN A 12 24.08 -59.60 -31.14
C GLN A 12 24.62 -58.16 -31.06
N GLY A 13 25.76 -57.86 -31.69
CA GLY A 13 26.32 -56.49 -31.75
C GLY A 13 25.47 -55.52 -32.57
N GLU A 14 24.86 -55.97 -33.66
CA GLU A 14 23.97 -55.16 -34.51
C GLU A 14 22.61 -54.89 -33.85
N GLU A 15 22.01 -55.90 -33.18
CA GLU A 15 20.78 -55.72 -32.39
C GLU A 15 20.99 -54.77 -31.21
N ILE A 16 22.09 -54.91 -30.46
CA ILE A 16 22.43 -54.02 -29.33
C ILE A 16 22.65 -52.57 -29.82
N SER A 17 23.24 -52.39 -31.00
CA SER A 17 23.50 -51.06 -31.58
C SER A 17 22.21 -50.39 -32.10
N GLN A 18 21.28 -51.15 -32.67
CA GLN A 18 19.98 -50.65 -33.14
C GLN A 18 19.01 -50.34 -31.99
N VAL A 19 19.03 -51.14 -30.91
CA VAL A 19 18.25 -50.86 -29.69
C VAL A 19 18.75 -49.57 -29.02
N ASN A 20 20.06 -49.39 -28.87
CA ASN A 20 20.64 -48.16 -28.32
C ASN A 20 20.32 -46.90 -29.15
N GLN A 21 20.32 -46.99 -30.48
CA GLN A 21 19.98 -45.84 -31.33
C GLN A 21 18.49 -45.46 -31.26
N ASN A 22 17.60 -46.44 -31.10
CA ASN A 22 16.16 -46.18 -30.97
C ASN A 22 15.82 -45.60 -29.59
N GLU A 23 16.42 -46.11 -28.51
CA GLU A 23 16.27 -45.56 -27.15
C GLU A 23 16.78 -44.11 -27.06
N LEU A 24 17.95 -43.82 -27.64
CA LEU A 24 18.53 -42.48 -27.67
C LEU A 24 17.69 -41.48 -28.50
N SER A 25 16.96 -41.98 -29.51
CA SER A 25 16.07 -41.17 -30.37
C SER A 25 14.76 -40.82 -29.66
N GLU A 26 14.16 -41.79 -28.96
CA GLU A 26 12.99 -41.59 -28.10
C GLU A 26 13.31 -40.64 -26.93
N GLU A 27 14.45 -40.80 -26.27
CA GLU A 27 14.89 -39.93 -25.17
C GLU A 27 15.13 -38.49 -25.64
N ASN A 28 15.73 -38.30 -26.83
CA ASN A 28 15.87 -36.99 -27.46
C ASN A 28 14.53 -36.34 -27.83
N LYS A 29 13.54 -37.14 -28.23
CA LYS A 29 12.20 -36.65 -28.56
C LYS A 29 11.46 -36.20 -27.30
N GLN A 30 11.52 -36.99 -26.23
CA GLN A 30 10.96 -36.65 -24.92
C GLN A 30 11.62 -35.40 -24.32
N LEU A 31 12.94 -35.25 -24.44
CA LEU A 31 13.67 -34.04 -24.02
C LEU A 31 13.23 -32.80 -24.81
N LYS A 32 13.05 -32.91 -26.13
CA LYS A 32 12.54 -31.81 -26.96
C LYS A 32 11.11 -31.41 -26.59
N GLU A 33 10.23 -32.38 -26.36
CA GLU A 33 8.86 -32.11 -25.89
C GLU A 33 8.88 -31.42 -24.52
N LYS A 34 9.76 -31.84 -23.61
CA LYS A 34 9.93 -31.20 -22.30
C LYS A 34 10.46 -29.77 -22.39
N ILE A 35 11.40 -29.51 -23.30
CA ILE A 35 11.91 -28.15 -23.54
C ILE A 35 10.78 -27.24 -24.04
N VAL A 36 9.97 -27.70 -25.00
CA VAL A 36 8.83 -26.92 -25.51
C VAL A 36 7.79 -26.66 -24.41
N GLU A 37 7.50 -27.65 -23.57
CA GLU A 37 6.60 -27.48 -22.42
C GLU A 37 7.13 -26.43 -21.44
N LEU A 38 8.42 -26.50 -21.07
CA LEU A 38 9.07 -25.56 -20.17
C LEU A 38 9.13 -24.14 -20.75
N GLU A 39 9.40 -24.00 -22.05
CA GLU A 39 9.39 -22.70 -22.74
C GLU A 39 7.99 -22.07 -22.73
N ASN A 40 6.94 -22.87 -22.92
CA ASN A 40 5.56 -22.39 -22.84
C ASN A 40 5.21 -21.95 -21.42
N GLN A 41 5.53 -22.75 -20.39
CA GLN A 41 5.32 -22.38 -18.99
C GLN A 41 6.08 -21.10 -18.62
N LEU A 42 7.32 -20.96 -19.08
CA LEU A 42 8.14 -19.77 -18.85
C LEU A 42 7.49 -18.55 -19.50
N LYS A 43 6.99 -18.68 -20.73
CA LYS A 43 6.29 -17.60 -21.44
C LYS A 43 5.00 -17.19 -20.73
N GLU A 44 4.22 -18.14 -20.22
CA GLU A 44 3.02 -17.89 -19.43
C GLU A 44 3.35 -17.12 -18.14
N ILE A 45 4.36 -17.58 -17.39
CA ILE A 45 4.82 -16.91 -16.16
C ILE A 45 5.32 -15.50 -16.46
N GLN A 46 6.08 -15.30 -17.54
CA GLN A 46 6.54 -13.96 -17.94
C GLN A 46 5.39 -13.03 -18.29
N ASN A 47 4.37 -13.53 -18.99
CA ASN A 47 3.19 -12.75 -19.31
C ASN A 47 2.42 -12.38 -18.04
N ALA A 48 2.20 -13.34 -17.13
CA ALA A 48 1.57 -13.09 -15.84
C ALA A 48 2.35 -12.07 -15.01
N ALA A 49 3.68 -12.19 -14.95
CA ALA A 49 4.55 -11.26 -14.23
C ALA A 49 4.47 -9.84 -14.80
N ARG A 50 4.40 -9.68 -16.13
CA ARG A 50 4.21 -8.36 -16.76
C ARG A 50 2.87 -7.75 -16.39
N ILE A 51 1.79 -8.54 -16.40
CA ILE A 51 0.46 -8.08 -16.00
C ILE A 51 0.47 -7.67 -14.52
N ILE A 52 0.99 -8.52 -13.64
CA ILE A 52 1.07 -8.24 -12.20
C ILE A 52 1.84 -6.95 -11.94
N LYS A 53 2.99 -6.76 -12.60
CA LYS A 53 3.78 -5.54 -12.48
C LYS A 53 2.96 -4.31 -12.88
N ALA A 54 2.29 -4.34 -14.03
CA ALA A 54 1.46 -3.24 -14.49
C ALA A 54 0.28 -2.95 -13.53
N THR A 55 -0.39 -4.00 -13.03
CA THR A 55 -1.47 -3.84 -12.05
C THR A 55 -0.98 -3.24 -10.74
N PHE A 56 0.22 -3.60 -10.30
CA PHE A 56 0.82 -3.10 -9.08
C PHE A 56 1.21 -1.61 -9.21
N GLU A 57 1.78 -1.22 -10.35
CA GLU A 57 2.10 0.19 -10.63
C GLU A 57 0.82 1.06 -10.63
N ASN A 58 -0.26 0.58 -11.26
CA ASN A 58 -1.56 1.26 -11.24
C ASN A 58 -2.14 1.34 -9.82
N TYR A 59 -2.09 0.24 -9.06
CA TYR A 59 -2.55 0.20 -7.67
C TYR A 59 -1.80 1.24 -6.81
N LYS A 60 -0.48 1.35 -6.97
CA LYS A 60 0.32 2.34 -6.23
C LYS A 60 -0.12 3.77 -6.53
N LEU A 61 -0.31 4.10 -7.81
CA LEU A 61 -0.82 5.42 -8.21
C LEU A 61 -2.21 5.71 -7.63
N ASP A 62 -3.07 4.70 -7.61
CA ASP A 62 -4.41 4.80 -7.04
C ASP A 62 -4.40 5.00 -5.53
N VAL A 63 -3.56 4.26 -4.81
CA VAL A 63 -3.37 4.42 -3.35
C VAL A 63 -2.85 5.82 -3.03
N ASP A 64 -1.83 6.28 -3.76
CA ASP A 64 -1.27 7.61 -3.56
C ASP A 64 -2.32 8.71 -3.79
N ARG A 65 -3.19 8.53 -4.79
CA ARG A 65 -4.33 9.42 -5.02
C ARG A 65 -5.32 9.39 -3.86
N GLN A 66 -5.73 8.20 -3.42
CA GLN A 66 -6.66 8.04 -2.31
C GLN A 66 -6.15 8.68 -1.02
N ILE A 67 -4.86 8.51 -0.70
CA ILE A 67 -4.23 9.15 0.46
C ILE A 67 -4.31 10.68 0.34
N ARG A 68 -3.95 11.24 -0.82
CA ARG A 68 -4.05 12.69 -1.04
C ARG A 68 -5.47 13.22 -0.89
N ASP A 69 -6.44 12.50 -1.44
CA ASP A 69 -7.84 12.90 -1.38
C ASP A 69 -8.42 12.77 0.03
N ALA A 70 -8.03 11.73 0.77
CA ALA A 70 -8.37 11.56 2.17
C ALA A 70 -7.80 12.70 3.04
N THR A 71 -6.54 13.07 2.82
CA THR A 71 -5.90 14.20 3.52
C THR A 71 -6.62 15.51 3.23
N LYS A 72 -6.93 15.79 1.96
CA LYS A 72 -7.69 16.99 1.56
C LYS A 72 -9.09 17.03 2.18
N SER A 73 -9.80 15.90 2.14
CA SER A 73 -11.14 15.77 2.73
C SER A 73 -11.12 16.02 4.24
N THR A 74 -10.13 15.45 4.93
CA THR A 74 -9.94 15.65 6.38
C THR A 74 -9.64 17.10 6.70
N ALA A 75 -8.71 17.74 5.98
CA ALA A 75 -8.42 19.16 6.14
C ALA A 75 -9.67 20.03 5.92
N LEU A 76 -10.45 19.73 4.88
CA LEU A 76 -11.71 20.43 4.61
C LEU A 76 -12.72 20.25 5.74
N ARG A 77 -12.83 19.05 6.31
CA ARG A 77 -13.72 18.77 7.45
C ARG A 77 -13.37 19.64 8.66
N ILE A 78 -12.09 19.66 9.03
CA ILE A 78 -11.60 20.46 10.17
C ILE A 78 -11.86 21.95 9.92
N VAL A 79 -11.51 22.47 8.74
CA VAL A 79 -11.73 23.88 8.41
C VAL A 79 -13.22 24.23 8.49
N LYS A 80 -14.11 23.37 7.96
CA LYS A 80 -15.56 23.57 8.07
C LYS A 80 -16.04 23.59 9.51
N ALA A 81 -15.50 22.73 10.37
CA ALA A 81 -15.85 22.70 11.79
C ALA A 81 -15.42 23.99 12.53
N LEU A 82 -14.37 24.67 12.07
CA LEU A 82 -13.89 25.92 12.67
C LEU A 82 -14.64 27.18 12.20
N ILE A 83 -15.32 27.15 11.05
CA ILE A 83 -16.07 28.31 10.52
C ILE A 83 -17.11 28.86 11.53
N PRO A 84 -17.95 28.04 12.18
CA PRO A 84 -18.91 28.55 13.17
C PRO A 84 -18.27 29.27 14.35
N ILE A 85 -17.04 28.90 14.73
CA ILE A 85 -16.29 29.53 15.82
C ILE A 85 -15.83 30.92 15.39
N LEU A 86 -15.31 31.04 14.16
CA LEU A 86 -14.94 32.33 13.58
C LEU A 86 -16.16 33.26 13.47
N ASP A 87 -17.33 32.73 13.10
CA ASP A 87 -18.55 33.51 13.04
C ASP A 87 -19.06 33.93 14.43
N ASP A 88 -18.86 33.09 15.45
CA ASP A 88 -19.14 33.48 16.84
C ASP A 88 -18.21 34.59 17.33
N PHE A 89 -16.92 34.56 16.96
CA PHE A 89 -15.98 35.67 17.24
C PHE A 89 -16.43 36.97 16.58
N LYS A 90 -16.77 36.94 15.29
CA LYS A 90 -17.31 38.13 14.59
C LYS A 90 -18.54 38.68 15.31
N ARG A 91 -19.43 37.79 15.76
CA ARG A 91 -20.64 38.17 16.50
C ARG A 91 -20.28 38.82 17.84
N ALA A 92 -19.34 38.26 18.60
CA ALA A 92 -18.88 38.83 19.87
C ALA A 92 -18.27 40.23 19.70
N PHE A 93 -17.40 40.42 18.70
CA PHE A 93 -16.82 41.75 18.41
C PHE A 93 -17.88 42.77 18.03
N LYS A 94 -18.85 42.40 17.19
CA LYS A 94 -19.95 43.30 16.79
C LYS A 94 -20.82 43.71 17.98
N TYR A 95 -21.09 42.79 18.92
CA TYR A 95 -21.84 43.13 20.13
C TYR A 95 -21.07 44.12 21.02
N TYR A 96 -19.76 43.92 21.19
CA TYR A 96 -18.92 44.85 21.95
C TYR A 96 -18.87 46.25 21.33
N GLU A 97 -18.77 46.35 20.01
CA GLU A 97 -18.82 47.65 19.31
C GLU A 97 -20.13 48.41 19.59
N SER A 98 -21.25 47.69 19.79
CA SER A 98 -22.56 48.27 20.03
C SER A 98 -22.87 48.64 21.49
N ASP A 99 -22.62 47.73 22.44
CA ASP A 99 -23.03 47.88 23.86
C ASP A 99 -21.86 48.36 24.74
N LYS A 100 -20.61 48.23 24.27
CA LYS A 100 -19.36 48.49 25.02
C LYS A 100 -19.28 47.82 26.39
N ASP A 101 -20.10 46.80 26.63
CA ASP A 101 -20.13 46.01 27.86
C ASP A 101 -19.00 44.98 27.83
N LEU A 102 -17.95 45.27 28.59
CA LEU A 102 -16.74 44.44 28.65
C LEU A 102 -17.00 43.10 29.34
N GLU A 103 -17.88 43.04 30.35
CA GLU A 103 -18.17 41.80 31.08
C GLU A 103 -18.95 40.81 30.21
N LYS A 104 -19.97 41.30 29.47
CA LYS A 104 -20.68 40.47 28.49
C LYS A 104 -19.76 40.00 27.37
N PHE A 105 -18.85 40.87 26.90
CA PHE A 105 -17.88 40.50 25.88
C PHE A 105 -16.95 39.38 26.36
N LYS A 106 -16.38 39.51 27.57
CA LYS A 106 -15.52 38.50 28.19
C LYS A 106 -16.24 37.15 28.29
N LEU A 107 -17.47 37.12 28.81
CA LEU A 107 -18.28 35.91 28.89
C LEU A 107 -18.55 35.29 27.51
N GLY A 108 -18.76 36.13 26.50
CA GLY A 108 -18.92 35.70 25.11
C GLY A 108 -17.67 35.01 24.58
N VAL A 109 -16.49 35.59 24.80
CA VAL A 109 -15.21 35.03 24.39
C VAL A 109 -14.91 33.71 25.11
N GLU A 110 -15.18 33.62 26.41
CA GLU A 110 -15.03 32.37 27.19
C GLU A 110 -15.89 31.24 26.60
N LYS A 111 -17.15 31.52 26.25
CA LYS A 111 -18.03 30.54 25.60
C LYS A 111 -17.53 30.10 24.24
N ILE A 112 -16.93 31.00 23.47
CA ILE A 112 -16.34 30.68 22.16
C ILE A 112 -15.13 29.75 22.35
N TYR A 113 -14.29 30.03 23.35
CA TYR A 113 -13.16 29.18 23.70
C TYR A 113 -13.59 27.76 24.11
N GLU A 114 -14.58 27.63 25.00
CA GLU A 114 -15.14 26.32 25.37
C GLU A 114 -15.68 25.55 24.16
N LYS A 115 -16.37 26.25 23.25
CA LYS A 115 -16.88 25.66 22.01
C LYS A 115 -15.74 25.19 21.10
N LEU A 116 -14.63 25.95 21.02
CA LEU A 116 -13.45 25.54 20.27
C LEU A 116 -12.85 24.26 20.82
N LEU A 117 -12.63 24.17 22.14
CA LEU A 117 -12.11 22.96 22.77
C LEU A 117 -12.99 21.74 22.46
N LYS A 118 -14.31 21.86 22.66
CA LYS A 118 -15.27 20.78 22.35
C LYS A 118 -15.25 20.39 20.86
N THR A 119 -15.10 21.36 19.96
CA THR A 119 -15.03 21.08 18.52
C THR A 119 -13.77 20.29 18.18
N LEU A 120 -12.62 20.65 18.76
CA LEU A 120 -11.37 19.91 18.58
C LEU A 120 -11.43 18.51 19.21
N GLU A 121 -12.07 18.36 20.38
CA GLU A 121 -12.32 17.07 21.01
C GLU A 121 -13.15 16.13 20.14
N ASN A 122 -14.19 16.65 19.48
CA ASN A 122 -14.99 15.88 18.53
C ASN A 122 -14.20 15.42 17.29
N GLU A 123 -13.16 16.16 16.90
CA GLU A 123 -12.22 15.77 15.84
C GLU A 123 -11.11 14.83 16.35
N GLY A 124 -11.13 14.45 17.63
CA GLY A 124 -10.23 13.47 18.24
C GLY A 124 -9.00 14.05 18.95
N LEU A 125 -8.90 15.38 19.07
CA LEU A 125 -7.83 16.03 19.80
C LEU A 125 -8.13 16.08 21.29
N ARG A 126 -7.11 16.11 22.14
CA ARG A 126 -7.27 16.31 23.58
C ARG A 126 -6.24 17.30 24.08
N VAL A 127 -6.61 18.07 25.09
CA VAL A 127 -5.67 18.94 25.79
C VAL A 127 -4.69 18.05 26.55
N ILE A 128 -3.40 18.30 26.35
CA ILE A 128 -2.33 17.67 27.11
C ILE A 128 -2.14 18.48 28.40
N ASP A 129 -2.25 17.82 29.54
CA ASP A 129 -1.99 18.46 30.83
C ASP A 129 -0.48 18.71 30.98
N ALA A 130 -0.12 19.97 31.21
CA ALA A 130 1.25 20.44 31.42
C ALA A 130 1.53 20.80 32.89
N SER A 131 0.55 20.66 33.80
CA SER A 131 0.72 20.93 35.23
C SER A 131 1.44 19.80 35.98
N GLY A 132 1.51 18.61 35.37
CA GLY A 132 2.13 17.42 35.92
C GLY A 132 3.62 17.29 35.62
N LYS A 133 4.10 16.03 35.58
CA LYS A 133 5.50 15.73 35.24
C LYS A 133 5.76 16.05 33.77
N PHE A 134 6.86 16.75 33.50
CA PHE A 134 7.33 17.05 32.15
C PHE A 134 7.59 15.76 31.35
N ASP A 135 7.09 15.72 30.11
CA ASP A 135 7.27 14.66 29.13
C ASP A 135 7.85 15.24 27.83
N PRO A 136 9.11 14.92 27.47
CA PRO A 136 9.76 15.44 26.25
C PRO A 136 9.05 15.13 24.93
N PHE A 137 8.18 14.12 24.89
CA PHE A 137 7.42 13.78 23.67
C PHE A 137 6.16 14.64 23.50
N ASN A 138 5.65 15.20 24.59
CA ASN A 138 4.35 15.88 24.64
C ASN A 138 4.45 17.35 25.05
N HIS A 139 5.57 17.75 25.66
CA HIS A 139 5.80 19.09 26.18
C HIS A 139 7.04 19.72 25.55
N GLU A 140 6.90 20.99 25.17
CA GLU A 140 8.02 21.83 24.74
C GLU A 140 8.46 22.70 25.93
N ALA A 141 9.74 22.67 26.27
CA ALA A 141 10.30 23.51 27.31
C ALA A 141 10.62 24.89 26.72
N PHE A 142 10.00 25.94 27.24
CA PHE A 142 10.32 27.32 26.93
C PHE A 142 11.14 27.94 28.08
N GLU A 143 12.03 28.88 27.74
CA GLU A 143 12.87 29.64 28.68
C GLU A 143 12.13 30.86 29.26
#